data_AF-A0A9P0TIL8-F1
#
_entry.id   AF-A0A9P0TIL8-F1
#
_cell.length_a   1.000
_cell.length_b   1.000
_cell.length_c   1.000
_cell.angle_alpha   90.00
_cell.angle_beta   90.00
_cell.angle_gamma   90.00
#
_symmetry.space_group_name_H-M   'P 1'
#
loop_
_entity.id
_entity.type
_entity.pdbx_description
1 polymer ?
#
loop_
_entity_poly.entity_id
_entity_poly.type
_entity_poly.pdbx_seq_one_letter_code
_entity_poly.pdbx_strand_id
1 'polypeptide(L)'
;MQKNDVSMSIEIPYKLYKADAGGYKFSLKPNLQLENHNFQPAFYLIDKHCPHDKLYEVQFSYDKHTIYITTGEGILTSLPLPEEFSDLNEVEVWMTWIKKDICVGTKNKTFFTYPRNITGGKSADKFIGYIKFETNYGFDWKVHESPVVYKMPPEKKLKGGKLHWVAIEDHKLPQDAMIGGFEKNPIYIARAMYSGSLCPGKYVPEERKAYVAWGGEEHEKSNFQILCGYNAKWVLCTDDNIPENAFVAGTSEIQNEPLYIGRAFIDYKLIVGKVHMLYKTCYLPYRGEEIEVQHYEILLDLSINPKGYPCRGKCKVNVFNKDLTCI
;
A
#
# COMPACT_ATOMS: atom_id res chain seq x y z
N MET A 1 6.22 13.72 46.89
CA MET A 1 6.00 14.13 45.48
C MET A 1 7.30 14.70 44.93
N GLN A 2 8.01 13.95 44.11
CA GLN A 2 8.91 14.49 43.09
C GLN A 2 9.00 13.43 42.00
N LYS A 3 8.57 13.81 40.79
CA LYS A 3 8.57 12.98 39.60
C LYS A 3 10.02 12.69 39.23
N ASN A 4 10.40 11.41 39.19
CA ASN A 4 11.57 10.99 38.45
C ASN A 4 11.20 10.95 36.97
N ASP A 5 11.59 11.98 36.23
CA ASP A 5 11.72 11.89 34.77
C ASP A 5 12.85 10.90 34.47
N VAL A 6 12.47 9.64 34.25
CA VAL A 6 13.36 8.66 33.63
C VAL A 6 13.30 8.94 32.13
N SER A 7 14.16 9.86 31.66
CA SER A 7 14.54 9.87 30.26
C SER A 7 15.14 8.51 29.95
N MET A 8 14.42 7.66 29.21
CA MET A 8 14.94 6.38 28.74
C MET A 8 16.10 6.65 27.78
N SER A 9 17.32 6.64 28.32
CA SER A 9 18.54 6.54 27.55
C SER A 9 18.55 5.17 26.87
N ILE A 10 18.42 5.16 25.54
CA ILE A 10 18.40 3.93 24.76
C ILE A 10 19.85 3.43 24.65
N GLU A 11 20.19 2.30 25.28
CA GLU A 11 21.53 1.69 25.26
C GLU A 11 21.86 1.00 23.92
N ILE A 12 23.07 1.24 23.38
CA ILE A 12 23.58 0.76 22.07
C ILE A 12 24.36 -0.56 22.25
N PRO A 13 24.33 -1.53 21.30
CA PRO A 13 23.81 -1.42 19.94
C PRO A 13 22.47 -2.14 19.73
N TYR A 14 21.39 -1.37 19.56
CA TYR A 14 20.16 -1.86 18.92
C TYR A 14 20.28 -1.77 17.40
N LYS A 15 19.86 -2.83 16.70
CA LYS A 15 19.65 -2.78 15.25
C LYS A 15 18.25 -2.22 14.99
N LEU A 16 18.16 -0.90 14.84
CA LEU A 16 16.94 -0.20 14.42
C LEU A 16 16.82 -0.29 12.90
N TYR A 17 15.65 -0.65 12.40
CA TYR A 17 15.40 -0.75 10.97
C TYR A 17 14.43 0.35 10.54
N LYS A 18 14.73 1.00 9.41
CA LYS A 18 13.84 2.02 8.83
C LYS A 18 12.56 1.35 8.32
N ALA A 19 11.42 1.95 8.64
CA ALA A 19 10.07 1.44 8.39
C ALA A 19 9.08 2.61 8.14
N ASP A 20 9.47 3.63 7.39
CA ASP A 20 8.58 4.74 6.99
C ASP A 20 7.78 4.43 5.72
N ALA A 21 7.92 3.22 5.20
CA ALA A 21 7.38 2.69 3.95
C ALA A 21 5.93 2.17 4.06
N GLY A 22 5.35 2.10 5.26
CA GLY A 22 3.98 1.56 5.41
C GLY A 22 3.89 0.05 5.49
N GLY A 23 5.01 -0.68 5.52
CA GLY A 23 5.03 -2.12 5.77
C GLY A 23 6.42 -2.68 6.08
N TYR A 24 6.46 -3.95 6.49
CA TYR A 24 7.67 -4.71 6.77
C TYR A 24 7.48 -6.20 6.51
N LYS A 25 8.56 -6.92 6.19
CA LYS A 25 8.57 -8.37 6.03
C LYS A 25 9.74 -8.98 6.80
N PHE A 26 9.48 -10.04 7.55
CA PHE A 26 10.48 -10.70 8.40
C PHE A 26 10.08 -12.16 8.64
N SER A 27 11.04 -13.03 8.93
CA SER A 27 10.73 -14.36 9.50
C SER A 27 11.07 -14.40 10.99
N LEU A 28 10.25 -15.13 11.74
CA LEU A 28 10.63 -15.66 13.04
C LEU A 28 11.16 -17.07 12.85
N LYS A 29 12.41 -17.32 13.26
CA LYS A 29 13.00 -18.66 13.25
C LYS A 29 13.26 -19.12 14.68
N PRO A 30 12.58 -20.18 15.14
CA PRO A 30 12.89 -20.79 16.43
C PRO A 30 14.32 -21.34 16.46
N ASN A 31 15.02 -21.10 17.56
CA ASN A 31 16.31 -21.69 17.84
C ASN A 31 16.12 -22.90 18.77
N LEU A 32 16.00 -24.07 18.16
CA LEU A 32 15.71 -25.35 18.81
C LEU A 32 16.85 -25.87 19.73
N GLN A 33 17.98 -25.16 19.83
CA GLN A 33 19.11 -25.57 20.67
C GLN A 33 18.99 -25.12 22.14
N LEU A 34 17.94 -24.38 22.50
CA LEU A 34 17.77 -23.81 23.83
C LEU A 34 16.56 -24.44 24.53
N GLU A 35 16.78 -25.07 25.68
CA GLU A 35 15.76 -25.80 26.48
C GLU A 35 14.80 -24.87 27.28
N ASN A 36 14.95 -23.56 27.18
CA ASN A 36 14.20 -22.60 28.01
C ASN A 36 12.84 -22.21 27.40
N HIS A 37 11.76 -22.87 27.79
CA HIS A 37 10.42 -22.75 27.20
C HIS A 37 9.67 -21.40 27.35
N ASN A 38 10.26 -20.33 27.90
CA ASN A 38 9.56 -19.04 28.06
C ASN A 38 9.97 -18.02 26.97
N PHE A 39 9.61 -18.34 25.73
CA PHE A 39 9.96 -17.52 24.58
C PHE A 39 8.82 -16.55 24.22
N GLN A 40 9.10 -15.26 24.30
CA GLN A 40 8.16 -14.20 23.94
C GLN A 40 8.81 -13.18 22.98
N PRO A 41 9.13 -13.56 21.73
CA PRO A 41 9.73 -12.64 20.78
C PRO A 41 8.82 -11.42 20.58
N ALA A 42 9.42 -10.24 20.59
CA ALA A 42 8.70 -8.99 20.44
C ALA A 42 9.39 -8.06 19.44
N PHE A 43 8.59 -7.17 18.84
CA PHE A 43 9.11 -6.03 18.11
C PHE A 43 8.33 -4.77 18.44
N TYR A 44 8.95 -3.63 18.15
CA TYR A 44 8.44 -2.32 18.48
C TYR A 44 8.30 -1.46 17.23
N LEU A 45 7.15 -0.83 17.07
CA LEU A 45 6.92 0.22 16.09
C LEU A 45 7.19 1.58 16.73
N ILE A 46 8.06 2.37 16.11
CA ILE A 46 8.66 3.56 16.69
C ILE A 46 8.33 4.78 15.82
N ASP A 47 8.06 5.92 16.46
CA ASP A 47 7.76 7.18 15.79
C ASP A 47 8.90 7.62 14.88
N LYS A 48 8.55 8.07 13.69
CA LYS A 48 9.43 8.71 12.72
C LYS A 48 10.07 9.98 13.29
N HIS A 49 9.33 10.72 14.11
CA HIS A 49 9.75 12.01 14.66
C HIS A 49 10.37 11.85 16.04
N CYS A 50 11.34 12.71 16.36
CA CYS A 50 11.90 12.80 17.71
C CYS A 50 10.79 13.18 18.71
N PRO A 51 10.72 12.52 19.89
CA PRO A 51 11.80 11.75 20.51
C PRO A 51 11.81 10.24 20.19
N HIS A 52 11.22 9.79 19.08
CA HIS A 52 11.15 8.38 18.67
C HIS A 52 10.39 7.51 19.69
N ASP A 53 9.18 7.96 20.02
CA ASP A 53 8.32 7.26 20.98
C ASP A 53 7.99 5.83 20.52
N LYS A 54 7.93 4.89 21.48
CA LYS A 54 7.37 3.56 21.26
C LYS A 54 5.86 3.70 21.03
N LEU A 55 5.40 3.42 19.81
CA LEU A 55 3.98 3.53 19.42
C LEU A 55 3.22 2.23 19.66
N TYR A 56 3.85 1.11 19.33
CA TYR A 56 3.27 -0.22 19.49
C TYR A 56 4.36 -1.22 19.84
N GLU A 57 3.99 -2.19 20.66
CA GLU A 57 4.76 -3.38 20.98
C GLU A 57 3.92 -4.57 20.57
N VAL A 58 4.50 -5.46 19.76
CA VAL A 58 3.85 -6.69 19.31
C VAL A 58 4.68 -7.86 19.82
N GLN A 59 4.05 -8.70 20.64
CA GLN A 59 4.69 -9.82 21.31
C GLN A 59 3.98 -11.12 20.94
N PHE A 60 4.74 -12.13 20.55
CA PHE A 60 4.23 -13.47 20.23
C PHE A 60 4.44 -14.40 21.42
N SER A 61 3.36 -14.87 22.04
CA SER A 61 3.39 -15.77 23.20
C SER A 61 3.02 -17.19 22.73
N TYR A 62 4.03 -18.03 22.52
CA TYR A 62 3.82 -19.41 22.05
C TYR A 62 3.20 -20.29 23.14
N ASP A 63 3.60 -20.10 24.40
CA ASP A 63 3.03 -20.77 25.56
C ASP A 63 1.52 -20.54 25.69
N LYS A 64 1.09 -19.28 25.57
CA LYS A 64 -0.31 -18.86 25.67
C LYS A 64 -1.05 -18.92 24.34
N HIS A 65 -0.38 -19.32 23.26
CA HIS A 65 -0.92 -19.29 21.90
C HIS A 65 -1.61 -17.95 21.58
N THR A 66 -0.97 -16.84 21.96
CA THR A 66 -1.55 -15.49 21.92
C THR A 66 -0.55 -14.47 21.38
N ILE A 67 -1.00 -13.57 20.51
CA ILE A 67 -0.28 -12.34 20.14
C ILE A 67 -0.81 -11.20 21.00
N TYR A 68 0.10 -10.49 21.65
CA TYR A 68 -0.20 -9.29 22.43
C TYR A 68 0.24 -8.04 21.68
N ILE A 69 -0.62 -7.04 21.65
CA ILE A 69 -0.33 -5.72 21.08
C ILE A 69 -0.59 -4.68 22.15
N THR A 70 0.46 -3.97 22.52
CA THR A 70 0.43 -2.91 23.52
C THR A 70 0.69 -1.58 22.82
N THR A 71 -0.23 -0.62 22.95
CA THR A 71 0.01 0.74 22.43
C THR A 71 1.00 1.50 23.30
N GLY A 72 1.54 2.62 22.81
CA GLY A 72 2.42 3.51 23.59
C GLY A 72 1.75 4.05 24.87
N GLU A 73 0.42 4.07 24.90
CA GLU A 73 -0.40 4.44 26.07
C GLU A 73 -0.66 3.27 27.03
N GLY A 74 -0.19 2.06 26.72
CA GLY A 74 -0.37 0.86 27.55
C GLY A 74 -1.67 0.09 27.31
N ILE A 75 -2.40 0.39 26.23
CA ILE A 75 -3.62 -0.36 25.90
C ILE A 75 -3.21 -1.71 25.32
N LEU A 76 -3.56 -2.79 26.03
CA LEU A 76 -3.27 -4.17 25.63
C LEU A 76 -4.43 -4.79 24.86
N THR A 77 -4.13 -5.39 23.72
CA THR A 77 -5.06 -6.23 22.93
C THR A 77 -4.43 -7.60 22.73
N SER A 78 -5.21 -8.67 22.93
CA SER A 78 -4.76 -10.05 22.78
C SER A 78 -5.51 -10.76 21.65
N LEU A 79 -4.81 -11.58 20.88
CA LEU A 79 -5.35 -12.27 19.70
C LEU A 79 -4.83 -13.71 19.67
N PRO A 80 -5.59 -14.67 19.12
CA PRO A 80 -5.08 -16.02 18.95
C PRO A 80 -3.87 -16.02 18.02
N LEU A 81 -2.85 -16.77 18.40
CA LEU A 81 -1.69 -17.03 17.55
C LEU A 81 -2.11 -18.00 16.42
N PRO A 82 -1.84 -17.69 15.14
CA PRO A 82 -2.21 -18.58 14.04
C PRO A 82 -1.50 -19.94 14.12
N GLU A 83 -2.14 -20.98 13.60
CA GLU A 83 -1.63 -22.37 13.62
C GLU A 83 -0.24 -22.48 12.97
N GLU A 84 0.08 -21.63 11.99
CA GLU A 84 1.39 -21.61 11.31
C GLU A 84 2.55 -21.34 12.27
N PHE A 85 2.29 -20.72 13.42
CA PHE A 85 3.28 -20.49 14.46
C PHE A 85 3.41 -21.66 15.44
N SER A 86 2.50 -22.64 15.45
CA SER A 86 2.53 -23.74 16.43
C SER A 86 3.62 -24.78 16.16
N ASP A 87 4.08 -24.92 14.91
CA ASP A 87 4.98 -26.01 14.50
C ASP A 87 6.48 -25.75 14.75
N LEU A 88 6.85 -24.66 15.43
CA LEU A 88 8.25 -24.23 15.61
C LEU A 88 9.06 -24.19 14.29
N ASN A 89 8.38 -23.95 13.17
CA ASN A 89 9.00 -23.74 11.86
C ASN A 89 9.38 -22.26 11.69
N GLU A 90 10.24 -21.97 10.71
CA GLU A 90 10.46 -20.59 10.28
C GLU A 90 9.14 -20.05 9.69
N VAL A 91 8.58 -19.03 10.32
CA VAL A 91 7.33 -18.39 9.88
C VAL A 91 7.64 -17.05 9.27
N GLU A 92 7.30 -16.89 8.00
CA GLU A 92 7.38 -15.63 7.30
C GLU A 92 6.15 -14.77 7.58
N VAL A 93 6.38 -13.57 8.09
CA VAL A 93 5.37 -12.60 8.49
C VAL A 93 5.53 -11.33 7.67
N TRP A 94 4.40 -10.82 7.18
CA TRP A 94 4.30 -9.49 6.64
C TRP A 94 3.44 -8.63 7.55
N MET A 95 3.74 -7.34 7.58
CA MET A 95 2.96 -6.35 8.32
C MET A 95 2.85 -5.06 7.50
N THR A 96 1.70 -4.40 7.54
CA THR A 96 1.47 -3.09 6.93
C THR A 96 0.84 -2.13 7.93
N TRP A 97 1.05 -0.83 7.77
CA TRP A 97 0.38 0.23 8.55
C TRP A 97 -0.20 1.31 7.63
N ILE A 98 -0.94 0.85 6.62
CA ILE A 98 -1.52 1.68 5.57
C ILE A 98 -2.93 2.13 6.00
N LYS A 99 -3.32 3.36 5.65
CA LYS A 99 -4.70 3.88 5.84
C LYS A 99 -5.24 3.77 7.28
N LYS A 100 -4.33 3.83 8.28
CA LYS A 100 -4.60 3.78 9.73
C LYS A 100 -4.94 2.42 10.32
N ASP A 101 -4.69 1.32 9.61
CA ASP A 101 -4.80 -0.03 10.15
C ASP A 101 -3.43 -0.69 10.15
N ILE A 102 -3.07 -1.38 11.25
CA ILE A 102 -1.91 -2.27 11.27
C ILE A 102 -2.41 -3.66 10.89
N CYS A 103 -2.07 -4.13 9.69
CA CYS A 103 -2.40 -5.48 9.25
C CYS A 103 -1.19 -6.38 9.43
N VAL A 104 -1.39 -7.61 9.88
CA VAL A 104 -0.35 -8.63 9.98
C VAL A 104 -0.88 -9.91 9.33
N GLY A 105 -0.01 -10.58 8.58
CA GLY A 105 -0.36 -11.83 7.93
C GLY A 105 0.83 -12.74 7.68
N THR A 106 0.51 -13.95 7.26
CA THR A 106 1.46 -14.96 6.76
C THR A 106 1.08 -15.28 5.32
N LYS A 107 2.07 -15.51 4.44
CA LYS A 107 1.86 -15.83 3.02
C LYS A 107 0.84 -14.87 2.36
N ASN A 108 -0.30 -15.39 1.89
CA ASN A 108 -1.37 -14.64 1.21
C ASN A 108 -2.60 -14.39 2.11
N LYS A 109 -2.49 -14.61 3.42
CA LYS A 109 -3.61 -14.51 4.36
C LYS A 109 -3.32 -13.44 5.42
N THR A 110 -4.20 -12.44 5.49
CA THR A 110 -4.29 -11.56 6.66
C THR A 110 -4.92 -12.35 7.79
N PHE A 111 -4.21 -12.54 8.89
CA PHE A 111 -4.79 -13.14 10.09
C PHE A 111 -5.12 -12.09 11.15
N PHE A 112 -4.62 -10.86 10.99
CA PHE A 112 -4.86 -9.80 11.94
C PHE A 112 -4.94 -8.41 11.31
N THR A 113 -5.90 -7.62 11.77
CA THR A 113 -6.05 -6.20 11.46
C THR A 113 -6.32 -5.43 12.75
N TYR A 114 -5.42 -4.52 13.11
CA TYR A 114 -5.56 -3.58 14.21
C TYR A 114 -5.97 -2.19 13.69
N PRO A 115 -7.21 -1.74 13.93
CA PRO A 115 -7.59 -0.39 13.57
C PRO A 115 -7.00 0.62 14.55
N ARG A 116 -6.07 1.48 14.09
CA ARG A 116 -5.39 2.47 14.95
C ARG A 116 -6.35 3.54 15.48
N ASN A 117 -7.51 3.73 14.85
CA ASN A 117 -8.50 4.74 15.21
C ASN A 117 -9.37 4.37 16.41
N ILE A 118 -9.48 3.07 16.77
CA ILE A 118 -10.47 2.62 17.77
C ILE A 118 -10.05 2.98 19.21
N THR A 119 -8.77 3.26 19.47
CA THR A 119 -8.27 3.47 20.83
C THR A 119 -8.13 4.93 21.27
N GLY A 120 -8.39 5.91 20.40
CA GLY A 120 -8.33 7.34 20.76
C GLY A 120 -7.00 7.81 21.38
N GLY A 121 -5.92 7.03 21.17
CA GLY A 121 -4.60 7.25 21.76
C GLY A 121 -3.70 8.14 20.90
N LYS A 122 -2.73 8.81 21.54
CA LYS A 122 -1.72 9.68 20.89
C LYS A 122 -0.90 8.94 19.82
N SER A 123 -0.79 7.62 19.92
CA SER A 123 -0.07 6.75 18.99
C SER A 123 -0.79 6.58 17.66
N ALA A 124 -2.12 6.76 17.60
CA ALA A 124 -2.91 6.62 16.37
C ALA A 124 -2.57 7.67 15.30
N ASP A 125 -2.25 8.88 15.74
CA ASP A 125 -1.96 10.03 14.87
C ASP A 125 -0.48 10.16 14.50
N LYS A 126 0.39 9.32 15.08
CA LYS A 126 1.83 9.34 14.86
C LYS A 126 2.25 8.53 13.64
N PHE A 127 3.40 8.87 13.06
CA PHE A 127 3.93 8.18 11.89
C PHE A 127 4.93 7.14 12.32
N ILE A 128 4.70 5.87 11.98
CA ILE A 128 5.71 4.82 12.18
C ILE A 128 6.85 5.09 11.19
N GLY A 129 8.07 5.24 11.72
CA GLY A 129 9.27 5.47 10.92
C GLY A 129 10.34 4.40 11.10
N TYR A 130 10.27 3.65 12.20
CA TYR A 130 11.26 2.63 12.52
C TYR A 130 10.62 1.41 13.18
N ILE A 131 11.27 0.26 13.00
CA ILE A 131 10.97 -0.97 13.70
C ILE A 131 12.22 -1.43 14.45
N LYS A 132 12.04 -1.81 15.72
CA LYS A 132 13.08 -2.44 16.53
C LYS A 132 12.65 -3.86 16.84
N PHE A 133 13.46 -4.84 16.44
CA PHE A 133 13.25 -6.22 16.83
C PHE A 133 13.97 -6.49 18.15
N GLU A 134 13.28 -7.16 19.07
CA GLU A 134 13.87 -7.64 20.31
C GLU A 134 14.19 -9.12 20.16
N THR A 135 15.48 -9.42 20.13
CA THR A 135 15.98 -10.79 20.19
C THR A 135 15.94 -11.23 21.64
N ASN A 136 15.08 -12.19 21.97
CA ASN A 136 15.23 -12.96 23.19
C ASN A 136 15.98 -14.26 22.88
N TYR A 137 16.56 -14.87 23.92
CA TYR A 137 17.13 -16.22 23.81
C TYR A 137 16.04 -17.16 23.26
N GLY A 138 16.26 -17.82 22.13
CA GLY A 138 15.33 -18.80 21.56
C GLY A 138 14.72 -18.48 20.19
N PHE A 139 14.82 -17.25 19.70
CA PHE A 139 14.33 -16.89 18.36
C PHE A 139 15.31 -15.98 17.62
N ASP A 140 15.57 -16.33 16.36
CA ASP A 140 16.31 -15.50 15.42
C ASP A 140 15.33 -14.74 14.51
N TRP A 141 15.49 -13.42 14.45
CA TRP A 141 14.79 -12.58 13.49
C TRP A 141 15.54 -12.56 12.16
N LYS A 142 14.94 -13.13 11.12
CA LYS A 142 15.43 -12.95 9.75
C LYS A 142 14.67 -11.80 9.12
N VAL A 143 15.23 -10.61 9.22
CA VAL A 143 14.68 -9.44 8.53
C VAL A 143 14.90 -9.63 7.03
N HIS A 144 13.81 -9.81 6.30
CA HIS A 144 13.82 -9.70 4.84
C HIS A 144 13.90 -8.21 4.51
N GLU A 145 14.47 -7.85 3.36
CA GLU A 145 14.59 -6.45 2.95
C GLU A 145 13.30 -5.68 3.26
N SER A 146 13.44 -4.50 3.91
CA SER A 146 12.33 -3.55 4.08
C SER A 146 11.57 -3.51 2.76
N PRO A 147 10.22 -3.65 2.73
CA PRO A 147 9.49 -3.47 1.50
C PRO A 147 9.95 -2.12 0.98
N VAL A 148 10.60 -2.19 -0.18
CA VAL A 148 11.16 -1.13 -0.99
C VAL A 148 11.27 0.17 -0.21
N VAL A 149 12.49 0.62 0.12
CA VAL A 149 12.68 2.04 0.46
C VAL A 149 11.99 2.82 -0.64
N TYR A 150 10.78 3.33 -0.36
CA TYR A 150 10.08 4.17 -1.30
C TYR A 150 11.01 5.35 -1.40
N LYS A 151 11.68 5.49 -2.54
CA LYS A 151 12.09 6.82 -2.95
C LYS A 151 10.78 7.56 -3.02
N MET A 152 10.46 8.31 -1.96
CA MET A 152 9.32 9.21 -1.96
C MET A 152 9.43 9.93 -3.29
N PRO A 153 8.44 9.79 -4.17
CA PRO A 153 8.55 10.41 -5.46
C PRO A 153 8.86 11.87 -5.22
N PRO A 154 9.90 12.43 -5.85
CA PRO A 154 10.22 13.83 -5.63
C PRO A 154 8.95 14.64 -5.87
N GLU A 155 8.57 15.48 -4.92
CA GLU A 155 7.42 16.36 -5.08
C GLU A 155 7.66 17.24 -6.31
N LYS A 156 6.95 16.93 -7.39
CA LYS A 156 7.08 17.65 -8.66
C LYS A 156 6.38 19.00 -8.49
N LYS A 157 7.15 20.09 -8.43
CA LYS A 157 6.61 21.45 -8.47
C LYS A 157 6.08 21.75 -9.87
N LEU A 158 4.79 21.49 -10.10
CA LEU A 158 4.09 21.75 -11.35
C LEU A 158 3.25 23.03 -11.21
N LYS A 159 3.25 23.90 -12.23
CA LYS A 159 2.42 25.11 -12.33
C LYS A 159 1.51 24.97 -13.55
N GLY A 160 0.18 24.83 -13.41
CA GLY A 160 -0.71 24.90 -14.59
C GLY A 160 -0.72 23.63 -15.47
N GLY A 161 -1.90 23.10 -15.87
CA GLY A 161 -2.03 21.82 -16.60
C GLY A 161 -3.32 21.01 -16.35
N LYS A 162 -3.81 20.35 -17.41
CA LYS A 162 -4.87 19.32 -17.38
C LYS A 162 -4.25 17.95 -17.62
N LEU A 163 -4.97 16.88 -17.30
CA LEU A 163 -4.57 15.53 -17.69
C LEU A 163 -4.42 15.45 -19.22
N HIS A 164 -3.30 14.92 -19.69
CA HIS A 164 -3.03 14.75 -21.12
C HIS A 164 -2.07 13.59 -21.37
N TRP A 165 -2.11 13.05 -22.59
CA TRP A 165 -1.30 11.90 -23.00
C TRP A 165 -0.10 12.35 -23.84
N VAL A 166 1.09 11.88 -23.48
CA VAL A 166 2.34 12.22 -24.15
C VAL A 166 2.98 10.93 -24.68
N ALA A 167 3.32 10.87 -25.96
CA ALA A 167 4.14 9.77 -26.49
C ALA A 167 5.55 9.87 -25.90
N ILE A 168 6.13 8.76 -25.46
CA ILE A 168 7.50 8.80 -24.93
C ILE A 168 8.48 8.91 -26.10
N GLU A 169 9.37 9.91 -26.04
CA GLU A 169 10.46 10.09 -26.98
C GLU A 169 11.79 9.81 -26.26
N ASP A 170 12.72 9.11 -26.92
CA ASP A 170 14.05 8.77 -26.42
C ASP A 170 14.08 8.11 -25.02
N HIS A 171 13.00 7.42 -24.64
CA HIS A 171 12.81 6.83 -23.30
C HIS A 171 12.92 7.84 -22.15
N LYS A 172 12.75 9.15 -22.43
CA LYS A 172 12.74 10.19 -21.41
C LYS A 172 11.31 10.36 -20.90
N LEU A 173 11.14 10.09 -19.61
CA LEU A 173 9.86 10.28 -18.96
C LEU A 173 9.55 11.79 -18.84
N PRO A 174 8.34 12.24 -19.24
CA PRO A 174 7.94 13.64 -19.09
C PRO A 174 8.03 14.12 -17.63
N GLN A 175 8.38 15.39 -17.45
CA GLN A 175 8.59 15.96 -16.11
C GLN A 175 7.33 15.82 -15.25
N ASP A 176 6.15 15.98 -15.82
CA ASP A 176 4.84 15.90 -15.17
C ASP A 176 4.13 14.55 -15.34
N ALA A 177 4.87 13.50 -15.71
CA ALA A 177 4.34 12.13 -15.75
C ALA A 177 3.75 11.71 -14.40
N MET A 178 2.54 11.16 -14.44
CA MET A 178 1.76 10.77 -13.28
C MET A 178 2.12 9.36 -12.80
N ILE A 179 2.39 9.25 -11.51
CA ILE A 179 2.64 7.96 -10.87
C ILE A 179 1.30 7.26 -10.63
N GLY A 180 1.17 6.07 -11.21
CA GLY A 180 -0.03 5.24 -11.07
C GLY A 180 0.00 4.39 -9.81
N GLY A 181 1.19 3.93 -9.43
CA GLY A 181 1.41 3.08 -8.28
C GLY A 181 2.88 2.73 -8.12
N PHE A 182 3.16 1.52 -7.67
CA PHE A 182 4.54 1.06 -7.47
C PHE A 182 4.63 -0.47 -7.50
N GLU A 183 5.80 -0.94 -7.95
CA GLU A 183 6.25 -2.32 -7.73
C GLU A 183 7.51 -2.30 -6.85
N LYS A 184 8.68 -2.64 -7.42
CA LYS A 184 9.98 -2.33 -6.81
C LYS A 184 10.30 -0.84 -6.84
N ASN A 185 9.79 -0.13 -7.84
CA ASN A 185 9.96 1.31 -8.03
C ASN A 185 8.63 1.93 -8.44
N PRO A 186 8.50 3.27 -8.42
CA PRO A 186 7.30 3.93 -8.94
C PRO A 186 7.02 3.52 -10.39
N ILE A 187 5.78 3.12 -10.66
CA ILE A 187 5.28 2.85 -12.01
C ILE A 187 4.39 4.00 -12.44
N TYR A 188 4.37 4.28 -13.73
CA TYR A 188 3.63 5.39 -14.31
C TYR A 188 2.42 4.87 -15.07
N ILE A 189 1.42 5.73 -15.22
CA ILE A 189 0.22 5.39 -15.97
C ILE A 189 0.55 5.48 -17.46
N ALA A 190 0.33 4.39 -18.18
CA ALA A 190 0.51 4.33 -19.61
C ALA A 190 -0.79 3.90 -20.31
N ARG A 191 -0.84 4.08 -21.62
CA ARG A 191 -1.80 3.40 -22.48
C ARG A 191 -1.17 3.00 -23.81
N ALA A 192 -1.67 1.91 -24.39
CA ALA A 192 -1.19 1.41 -25.66
C ALA A 192 -2.29 0.66 -26.44
N MET A 193 -2.15 0.62 -27.77
CA MET A 193 -3.03 -0.16 -28.63
C MET A 193 -2.69 -1.65 -28.59
N TYR A 194 -3.68 -2.50 -28.35
CA TYR A 194 -3.58 -3.96 -28.47
C TYR A 194 -4.91 -4.55 -28.93
N SER A 195 -4.90 -5.39 -29.96
CA SER A 195 -6.09 -6.09 -30.47
C SER A 195 -7.33 -5.20 -30.74
N GLY A 196 -7.12 -3.99 -31.29
CA GLY A 196 -8.20 -3.02 -31.54
C GLY A 196 -8.65 -2.21 -30.31
N SER A 197 -8.11 -2.52 -29.13
CA SER A 197 -8.36 -1.84 -27.86
C SER A 197 -7.26 -0.84 -27.56
N LEU A 198 -7.60 0.36 -27.08
CA LEU A 198 -6.65 1.31 -26.48
C LEU A 198 -6.67 1.09 -24.97
N CYS A 199 -5.75 0.26 -24.46
CA CYS A 199 -5.77 -0.16 -23.07
C CYS A 199 -4.88 0.74 -22.20
N PRO A 200 -5.40 1.30 -21.09
CA PRO A 200 -4.55 1.82 -20.02
C PRO A 200 -3.86 0.68 -19.25
N GLY A 201 -2.69 0.98 -18.69
CA GLY A 201 -1.80 0.01 -18.06
C GLY A 201 -0.66 0.70 -17.30
N LYS A 202 0.39 -0.06 -17.02
CA LYS A 202 1.58 0.42 -16.29
C LYS A 202 2.76 0.65 -17.21
N TYR A 203 3.58 1.66 -16.91
CA TYR A 203 4.93 1.83 -17.46
C TYR A 203 5.96 1.60 -16.37
N VAL A 204 6.95 0.77 -16.67
CA VAL A 204 8.05 0.42 -15.78
C VAL A 204 9.34 1.09 -16.28
N PRO A 205 9.83 2.16 -15.64
CA PRO A 205 10.97 2.93 -16.13
C PRO A 205 12.27 2.13 -16.27
N GLU A 206 12.49 1.17 -15.36
CA GLU A 206 13.72 0.34 -15.36
C GLU A 206 13.80 -0.55 -16.61
N GLU A 207 12.65 -1.02 -17.09
CA GLU A 207 12.53 -1.87 -18.26
C GLU A 207 12.31 -1.07 -19.55
N ARG A 208 11.88 0.20 -19.41
CA ARG A 208 11.50 1.10 -20.50
C ARG A 208 10.37 0.54 -21.36
N LYS A 209 9.47 -0.23 -20.74
CA LYS A 209 8.32 -0.88 -21.36
C LYS A 209 7.03 -0.49 -20.66
N ALA A 210 5.95 -0.46 -21.44
CA ALA A 210 4.60 -0.44 -20.90
C ALA A 210 3.98 -1.84 -20.97
N TYR A 211 3.04 -2.10 -20.09
CA TYR A 211 2.32 -3.36 -19.98
C TYR A 211 0.83 -3.09 -19.91
N VAL A 212 0.05 -3.79 -20.72
CA VAL A 212 -1.42 -3.66 -20.77
C VAL A 212 -2.07 -5.03 -20.61
N ALA A 213 -3.19 -5.07 -19.89
CA ALA A 213 -3.95 -6.29 -19.69
C ALA A 213 -4.92 -6.50 -20.87
N TRP A 214 -4.93 -7.69 -21.46
CA TRP A 214 -5.94 -8.07 -22.47
C TRP A 214 -6.03 -9.59 -22.65
N GLY A 215 -7.25 -10.12 -22.65
CA GLY A 215 -7.55 -11.49 -23.06
C GLY A 215 -6.94 -12.56 -22.15
N GLY A 216 -6.84 -12.27 -20.84
CA GLY A 216 -6.22 -13.18 -19.86
C GLY A 216 -4.71 -12.99 -19.68
N GLU A 217 -4.06 -12.15 -20.48
CA GLU A 217 -2.60 -12.00 -20.49
C GLU A 217 -2.12 -10.55 -20.28
N GLU A 218 -0.88 -10.41 -19.81
CA GLU A 218 -0.13 -9.15 -19.77
C GLU A 218 0.70 -8.99 -21.05
N HIS A 219 0.52 -7.88 -21.75
CA HIS A 219 1.17 -7.61 -23.04
C HIS A 219 2.20 -6.49 -22.93
N GLU A 220 3.46 -6.80 -23.24
CA GLU A 220 4.54 -5.81 -23.33
C GLU A 220 4.40 -4.91 -24.57
N LYS A 221 4.57 -3.61 -24.38
CA LYS A 221 4.41 -2.57 -25.41
C LYS A 221 5.61 -1.65 -25.47
N SER A 222 6.16 -1.49 -26.68
CA SER A 222 7.20 -0.50 -27.00
C SER A 222 6.62 0.85 -27.45
N ASN A 223 5.41 0.84 -28.03
CA ASN A 223 4.72 2.04 -28.47
C ASN A 223 3.55 2.32 -27.51
N PHE A 224 3.66 3.41 -26.75
CA PHE A 224 2.70 3.77 -25.71
C PHE A 224 2.74 5.28 -25.44
N GLN A 225 1.73 5.76 -24.72
CA GLN A 225 1.65 7.12 -24.21
C GLN A 225 1.66 7.09 -22.69
N ILE A 226 2.24 8.11 -22.07
CA ILE A 226 2.28 8.33 -20.62
C ILE A 226 1.24 9.39 -20.25
N LEU A 227 0.48 9.14 -19.18
CA LEU A 227 -0.41 10.14 -18.62
C LEU A 227 0.40 11.19 -17.86
N CYS A 228 0.20 12.44 -18.21
CA CYS A 228 0.88 13.60 -17.64
C CYS A 228 -0.14 14.59 -17.08
N GLY A 229 0.33 15.47 -16.21
CA GLY A 229 -0.47 16.54 -15.60
C GLY A 229 -0.89 16.25 -14.16
N TYR A 230 -1.89 17.00 -13.69
CA TYR A 230 -2.36 16.98 -12.30
C TYR A 230 -3.88 17.21 -12.23
N ASN A 231 -4.41 17.57 -11.06
CA ASN A 231 -5.85 17.73 -10.80
C ASN A 231 -6.62 16.42 -10.98
N ALA A 232 -6.02 15.32 -10.53
CA ALA A 232 -6.66 14.02 -10.51
C ALA A 232 -6.84 13.52 -9.08
N LYS A 233 -7.83 12.66 -8.88
CA LYS A 233 -8.08 12.02 -7.58
C LYS A 233 -8.38 10.54 -7.76
N TRP A 234 -7.76 9.72 -6.94
CA TRP A 234 -8.12 8.31 -6.81
C TRP A 234 -9.28 8.17 -5.83
N VAL A 235 -10.32 7.46 -6.26
CA VAL A 235 -11.48 7.16 -5.41
C VAL A 235 -11.73 5.67 -5.43
N LEU A 236 -11.94 5.10 -4.25
CA LEU A 236 -12.33 3.70 -4.12
C LEU A 236 -13.69 3.50 -4.79
N CYS A 237 -13.74 2.56 -5.72
CA CYS A 237 -14.95 2.17 -6.43
C CYS A 237 -15.21 0.69 -6.17
N THR A 238 -16.48 0.36 -5.96
CA THR A 238 -16.97 -1.01 -5.93
C THR A 238 -18.24 -1.06 -6.78
N ASP A 239 -18.39 -2.15 -7.52
CA ASP A 239 -19.60 -2.43 -8.29
C ASP A 239 -19.92 -1.35 -9.34
N ASP A 240 -21.18 -0.92 -9.40
CA ASP A 240 -21.79 -0.21 -10.54
C ASP A 240 -21.61 1.32 -10.48
N ASN A 241 -21.04 1.85 -9.40
CA ASN A 241 -21.13 3.28 -9.11
C ASN A 241 -19.85 4.03 -9.51
N ILE A 242 -19.56 4.07 -10.80
CA ILE A 242 -18.42 4.83 -11.32
C ILE A 242 -18.79 6.32 -11.44
N PRO A 243 -18.00 7.24 -10.85
CA PRO A 243 -18.29 8.67 -10.93
C PRO A 243 -18.27 9.19 -12.36
N GLU A 244 -19.17 10.12 -12.71
CA GLU A 244 -19.25 10.73 -14.05
C GLU A 244 -17.95 11.44 -14.49
N ASN A 245 -17.16 11.89 -13.52
CA ASN A 245 -15.86 12.53 -13.77
C ASN A 245 -14.69 11.54 -13.78
N ALA A 246 -14.96 10.23 -13.94
CA ALA A 246 -13.91 9.25 -14.19
C ALA A 246 -13.18 9.56 -15.50
N PHE A 247 -11.85 9.52 -15.45
CA PHE A 247 -11.03 9.90 -16.60
C PHE A 247 -11.05 8.79 -17.66
N VAL A 248 -11.64 9.09 -18.82
CA VAL A 248 -11.65 8.20 -19.97
C VAL A 248 -10.23 8.11 -20.55
N ALA A 249 -9.66 6.92 -20.48
CA ALA A 249 -8.25 6.69 -20.79
C ALA A 249 -8.03 5.91 -22.09
N GLY A 250 -9.07 5.25 -22.60
CA GLY A 250 -8.98 4.43 -23.78
C GLY A 250 -10.34 3.93 -24.25
N THR A 251 -10.31 2.96 -25.16
CA THR A 251 -11.51 2.41 -25.80
C THR A 251 -11.37 0.90 -25.96
N SER A 252 -12.44 0.16 -25.69
CA SER A 252 -12.56 -1.27 -25.92
C SER A 252 -12.71 -1.56 -27.41
N GLU A 253 -12.25 -2.73 -27.84
CA GLU A 253 -12.51 -3.30 -29.17
C GLU A 253 -14.00 -3.58 -29.40
N ILE A 254 -14.79 -3.69 -28.32
CA ILE A 254 -16.22 -3.86 -28.35
C ILE A 254 -16.87 -2.47 -28.42
N GLN A 255 -17.41 -2.14 -29.60
CA GLN A 255 -18.18 -0.90 -29.85
C GLN A 255 -17.45 0.42 -29.47
N ASN A 256 -16.12 0.42 -29.37
CA ASN A 256 -15.34 1.57 -28.88
C ASN A 256 -15.75 2.06 -27.49
N GLU A 257 -16.22 1.17 -26.63
CA GLU A 257 -16.66 1.53 -25.29
C GLU A 257 -15.54 2.15 -24.45
N PRO A 258 -15.83 3.18 -23.64
CA PRO A 258 -14.79 3.86 -22.87
C PRO A 258 -14.17 2.94 -21.81
N LEU A 259 -12.83 2.93 -21.78
CA LEU A 259 -12.03 2.32 -20.72
C LEU A 259 -11.47 3.39 -19.79
N TYR A 260 -11.39 3.06 -18.51
CA TYR A 260 -10.92 3.97 -17.46
C TYR A 260 -9.67 3.43 -16.79
N ILE A 261 -8.98 4.28 -16.03
CA ILE A 261 -7.81 3.88 -15.26
C ILE A 261 -8.24 3.40 -13.89
N GLY A 262 -7.92 2.15 -13.57
CA GLY A 262 -8.07 1.57 -12.25
C GLY A 262 -6.73 1.17 -11.66
N ARG A 263 -6.67 1.06 -10.33
CA ARG A 263 -5.52 0.45 -9.64
C ARG A 263 -5.96 -0.33 -8.42
N ALA A 264 -5.23 -1.38 -8.07
CA ALA A 264 -5.44 -2.13 -6.84
C ALA A 264 -4.13 -2.71 -6.31
N PHE A 265 -4.18 -3.20 -5.07
CA PHE A 265 -3.06 -3.90 -4.46
C PHE A 265 -3.02 -5.36 -4.91
N ILE A 266 -1.87 -5.81 -5.42
CA ILE A 266 -1.55 -7.21 -5.72
C ILE A 266 -0.15 -7.46 -5.15
N ASP A 267 0.03 -8.50 -4.31
CA ASP A 267 1.32 -8.82 -3.67
C ASP A 267 2.02 -7.60 -3.05
N TYR A 268 1.28 -6.76 -2.32
CA TYR A 268 1.78 -5.52 -1.69
C TYR A 268 2.26 -4.43 -2.65
N LYS A 269 2.04 -4.60 -3.96
CA LYS A 269 2.33 -3.61 -4.99
C LYS A 269 1.04 -2.95 -5.42
N LEU A 270 1.10 -1.67 -5.74
CA LEU A 270 -0.04 -0.94 -6.27
C LEU A 270 0.06 -0.91 -7.79
N ILE A 271 -0.74 -1.74 -8.45
CA ILE A 271 -0.69 -1.94 -9.91
C ILE A 271 -1.81 -1.15 -10.57
N VAL A 272 -1.50 -0.48 -11.67
CA VAL A 272 -2.45 0.28 -12.49
C VAL A 272 -2.81 -0.51 -13.76
N GLY A 273 -4.07 -0.46 -14.16
CA GLY A 273 -4.60 -1.16 -15.32
C GLY A 273 -5.89 -0.52 -15.85
N LYS A 274 -6.71 -1.34 -16.53
CA LYS A 274 -7.96 -0.88 -17.16
C LYS A 274 -9.18 -1.23 -16.33
N VAL A 275 -10.20 -0.38 -16.39
CA VAL A 275 -11.53 -0.66 -15.87
C VAL A 275 -12.48 -0.71 -17.04
N HIS A 276 -13.22 -1.81 -17.15
CA HIS A 276 -14.26 -1.99 -18.15
C HIS A 276 -15.63 -1.87 -17.48
N MET A 277 -16.38 -0.81 -17.81
CA MET A 277 -17.65 -0.49 -17.15
C MET A 277 -18.69 -1.60 -17.27
N LEU A 278 -18.87 -2.17 -18.47
CA LEU A 278 -19.85 -3.24 -18.67
C LEU A 278 -19.56 -4.50 -17.83
N TYR A 279 -18.28 -4.84 -17.68
CA TYR A 279 -17.86 -5.99 -16.88
C TYR A 279 -17.67 -5.64 -15.40
N LYS A 280 -17.77 -4.35 -15.04
CA LYS A 280 -17.65 -3.84 -13.66
C LYS A 280 -16.34 -4.23 -12.97
N THR A 281 -15.33 -4.54 -13.77
CA THR A 281 -14.10 -5.19 -13.32
C THR A 281 -12.89 -4.36 -13.71
N CYS A 282 -11.90 -4.32 -12.82
CA CYS A 282 -10.59 -3.79 -13.13
C CYS A 282 -9.64 -4.95 -13.47
N TYR A 283 -8.89 -4.76 -14.54
CA TYR A 283 -7.97 -5.73 -15.11
C TYR A 283 -6.56 -5.17 -15.04
N LEU A 284 -5.70 -5.86 -14.29
CA LEU A 284 -4.36 -5.41 -13.94
C LEU A 284 -3.29 -6.29 -14.62
N PRO A 285 -2.37 -5.71 -15.40
CA PRO A 285 -1.26 -6.46 -16.00
C PRO A 285 -0.23 -6.78 -14.92
N TYR A 286 -0.04 -8.07 -14.62
CA TYR A 286 0.93 -8.50 -13.60
C TYR A 286 1.46 -9.92 -13.85
N ARG A 287 2.79 -10.07 -13.94
CA ARG A 287 3.50 -11.35 -14.05
C ARG A 287 3.07 -12.22 -15.23
N GLY A 288 2.81 -11.61 -16.38
CA GLY A 288 2.37 -12.31 -17.58
C GLY A 288 0.87 -12.51 -17.69
N GLU A 289 0.10 -12.19 -16.65
CA GLU A 289 -1.35 -12.44 -16.59
C GLU A 289 -2.17 -11.15 -16.51
N GLU A 290 -3.41 -11.23 -16.99
CA GLU A 290 -4.46 -10.23 -16.72
C GLU A 290 -5.20 -10.62 -15.44
N ILE A 291 -4.97 -9.87 -14.37
CA ILE A 291 -5.58 -10.13 -13.07
C ILE A 291 -6.86 -9.32 -12.91
N GLU A 292 -7.97 -10.01 -12.68
CA GLU A 292 -9.27 -9.42 -12.41
C GLU A 292 -9.42 -9.03 -10.92
N VAL A 293 -9.84 -7.78 -10.66
CA VAL A 293 -10.12 -7.28 -9.32
C VAL A 293 -11.45 -6.53 -9.26
N GLN A 294 -12.24 -6.85 -8.23
CA GLN A 294 -13.57 -6.26 -7.98
C GLN A 294 -13.52 -5.04 -7.05
N HIS A 295 -12.42 -4.86 -6.33
CA HIS A 295 -12.19 -3.72 -5.44
C HIS A 295 -10.95 -2.96 -5.91
N TYR A 296 -11.16 -1.74 -6.41
CA TYR A 296 -10.11 -0.92 -7.01
C TYR A 296 -10.35 0.56 -6.77
N GLU A 297 -9.31 1.37 -6.94
CA GLU A 297 -9.43 2.81 -7.03
C GLU A 297 -9.51 3.23 -8.50
N ILE A 298 -10.42 4.14 -8.83
CA ILE A 298 -10.57 4.72 -10.17
C ILE A 298 -10.02 6.15 -10.19
N LEU A 299 -9.40 6.54 -11.30
CA LEU A 299 -8.86 7.89 -11.47
C LEU A 299 -9.96 8.86 -11.95
N LEU A 300 -10.17 9.94 -11.21
CA LEU A 300 -11.08 11.02 -11.55
C LEU A 300 -10.32 12.23 -12.08
N ASP A 301 -10.90 12.94 -13.04
CA ASP A 301 -10.48 14.27 -13.47
C ASP A 301 -11.27 15.34 -12.70
N LEU A 302 -10.57 16.07 -11.84
CA LEU A 302 -11.18 17.13 -11.02
C LEU A 302 -11.44 18.42 -11.80
N SER A 303 -11.00 18.52 -13.05
CA SER A 303 -11.37 19.64 -13.92
C SER A 303 -12.79 19.49 -14.51
N ILE A 304 -13.39 18.31 -14.40
CA ILE A 304 -14.76 18.01 -14.83
C ILE A 304 -15.70 18.17 -13.64
N ASN A 305 -16.57 19.19 -13.68
CA ASN A 305 -17.68 19.33 -12.73
C ASN A 305 -18.83 18.38 -13.14
N PRO A 306 -19.21 17.39 -12.32
CA PRO A 306 -20.33 16.50 -12.64
C PRO A 306 -21.64 17.29 -12.73
N LYS A 307 -22.45 17.01 -13.76
CA LYS A 307 -23.71 17.73 -14.01
C LYS A 307 -24.85 17.11 -13.18
N GLY A 308 -24.90 17.43 -11.88
CA GLY A 308 -26.11 17.27 -11.04
C GLY A 308 -26.26 15.96 -10.25
N TYR A 309 -26.02 16.07 -8.92
CA TYR A 309 -26.40 15.25 -7.73
C TYR A 309 -27.23 13.95 -7.84
N PRO A 310 -27.17 13.07 -6.81
CA PRO A 310 -26.02 12.39 -6.19
C PRO A 310 -26.15 10.86 -6.34
N CYS A 311 -25.05 10.11 -6.15
CA CYS A 311 -25.07 8.66 -6.05
C CYS A 311 -26.18 8.18 -5.08
N ARG A 312 -27.23 7.51 -5.61
CA ARG A 312 -28.28 6.84 -4.81
C ARG A 312 -27.85 5.48 -4.24
N GLY A 313 -26.60 5.09 -4.43
CA GLY A 313 -25.90 4.11 -3.61
C GLY A 313 -24.66 4.79 -3.06
N LYS A 314 -24.38 4.63 -1.76
CA LYS A 314 -23.16 5.18 -1.16
C LYS A 314 -21.93 4.56 -1.84
N CYS A 315 -21.40 5.16 -2.91
CA CYS A 315 -19.95 5.24 -2.99
C CYS A 315 -19.56 5.91 -1.70
N LYS A 316 -18.88 5.20 -0.80
CA LYS A 316 -18.25 5.82 0.35
C LYS A 316 -17.20 6.77 -0.23
N VAL A 317 -17.63 7.97 -0.57
CA VAL A 317 -16.80 9.16 -0.53
C VAL A 317 -16.20 9.09 0.87
N ASN A 318 -14.88 8.91 0.95
CA ASN A 318 -14.21 9.26 2.20
C ASN A 318 -14.46 10.75 2.37
N VAL A 319 -15.48 11.08 3.16
CA VAL A 319 -15.80 12.41 3.63
C VAL A 319 -14.71 12.76 4.64
N PHE A 320 -13.56 13.18 4.14
CA PHE A 320 -12.60 13.97 4.89
C PHE A 320 -12.14 15.12 3.98
N ASN A 321 -13.06 16.04 3.75
CA ASN A 321 -12.77 17.47 3.62
C ASN A 321 -14.07 18.28 3.60
N LYS A 322 -14.58 18.52 4.80
CA LYS A 322 -15.29 19.72 5.27
C LYS A 322 -14.93 19.72 6.75
N ASP A 323 -14.00 20.50 7.28
CA ASP A 323 -13.69 21.89 7.03
C ASP A 323 -12.21 22.16 7.33
N LEU A 324 -11.48 22.72 6.37
CA LEU A 324 -10.28 23.53 6.65
C LEU A 324 -10.21 24.60 5.56
N THR A 325 -10.97 25.67 5.74
CA THR A 325 -10.60 26.98 5.20
C THR A 325 -9.29 27.40 5.85
N CYS A 326 -8.37 27.97 5.06
CA CYS A 326 -7.17 28.63 5.55
C CYS A 326 -7.50 29.52 6.76
N ILE A 327 -6.90 29.22 7.92
CA ILE A 327 -5.85 29.96 8.63
C ILE A 327 -5.12 28.95 9.53
#